data_AF-A0A7V8PNV8-F1
#
_entry.id   AF-A0A7V8PNV8-F1
#
_cell.length_a   1.000
_cell.length_b   1.000
_cell.length_c   1.000
_cell.angle_alpha   90.00
_cell.angle_beta   90.00
_cell.angle_gamma   90.00
#
_symmetry.space_group_name_H-M   'P 1'
#
loop_
_entity.id
_entity.type
_entity.pdbx_description
1 polymer ?
#
loop_
_entity_poly.entity_id
_entity_poly.type
_entity_poly.pdbx_seq_one_letter_code
_entity_poly.pdbx_strand_id
1 'polypeptide(L)' 'MPYVNIKITNEGATTEQKRQLIEGVTQLLVDVLNKNPKTTVVVIDEVDTDNWGIGGVPVTELRKGSQ' A
#
# COMPACT_ATOMS: atom_id res chain seq x y z
N MET A 1 8.18 1.07 18.35
CA MET A 1 7.03 1.67 17.67
C MET A 1 7.35 1.72 16.17
N PRO A 2 7.04 0.65 15.42
CA PRO A 2 7.25 0.61 13.98
C PRO A 2 6.24 1.49 13.23
N TYR A 3 6.68 2.05 12.11
CA TYR A 3 5.83 2.75 11.16
C TYR A 3 6.01 2.12 9.77
N VAL A 4 4.89 1.86 9.09
CA VAL A 4 4.87 1.37 7.71
C VAL A 4 3.94 2.24 6.89
N ASN A 5 4.43 2.75 5.76
CA ASN A 5 3.63 3.43 4.76
C ASN A 5 3.49 2.54 3.53
N ILE A 6 2.26 2.19 3.20
CA ILE A 6 1.89 1.45 2.00
C ILE A 6 1.37 2.48 1.01
N LYS A 7 2.00 2.59 -0.15
CA LYS A 7 1.48 3.40 -1.25
C LYS A 7 1.00 2.46 -2.35
N ILE A 8 -0.26 2.62 -2.76
CA ILE A 8 -0.88 1.87 -3.84
C ILE A 8 -1.54 2.84 -4.81
N THR A 9 -1.76 2.41 -6.04
CA THR A 9 -2.58 3.15 -6.99
C THR A 9 -4.05 3.15 -6.57
N ASN A 10 -4.73 4.28 -6.76
CA ASN A 10 -6.16 4.44 -6.45
C ASN A 10 -7.02 3.73 -7.51
N GLU A 11 -7.26 2.45 -7.30
CA GLU A 11 -7.95 1.58 -8.26
C GLU A 11 -9.10 0.78 -7.66
N GLY A 12 -9.73 1.33 -6.61
CA GLY A 12 -10.89 0.71 -5.98
C GLY A 12 -10.54 -0.35 -4.95
N ALA A 13 -9.41 -0.21 -4.25
CA ALA A 13 -9.12 -1.04 -3.08
C ALA A 13 -10.24 -0.90 -2.04
N THR A 14 -10.89 -2.01 -1.73
CA THR A 14 -12.03 -2.05 -0.81
C THR A 14 -11.60 -1.85 0.64
N THR A 15 -12.54 -1.45 1.50
CA THR A 15 -12.31 -1.35 2.96
C THR A 15 -11.79 -2.66 3.55
N GLU A 16 -12.32 -3.80 3.09
CA GLU A 16 -11.89 -5.11 3.59
C GLU A 16 -10.46 -5.46 3.16
N GLN A 17 -10.09 -5.16 1.91
CA GLN A 17 -8.70 -5.35 1.45
C GLN A 17 -7.72 -4.46 2.24
N LYS A 18 -8.09 -3.21 2.49
CA LYS A 18 -7.27 -2.30 3.33
C LYS A 18 -7.12 -2.82 4.76
N ARG A 19 -8.20 -3.37 5.33
CA ARG A 19 -8.18 -4.02 6.65
C ARG A 19 -7.21 -5.20 6.67
N GLN A 20 -7.27 -6.07 5.66
CA GLN A 20 -6.36 -7.22 5.52
C GLN A 20 -4.89 -6.79 5.38
N LEU A 21 -4.60 -5.72 4.64
CA LEU A 21 -3.23 -5.19 4.51
C LEU A 21 -2.69 -4.67 5.85
N ILE A 22 -3.50 -3.93 6.61
CA ILE A 22 -3.11 -3.41 7.94
C ILE A 22 -2.82 -4.55 8.91
N GLU A 23 -3.70 -5.55 8.96
CA GLU A 23 -3.56 -6.73 9.81
C GLU A 23 -2.31 -7.53 9.43
N GLY A 24 -2.16 -7.85 8.14
CA GLY A 24 -1.04 -8.66 7.64
C GLY A 24 0.32 -8.01 7.88
N VAL A 25 0.47 -6.71 7.63
CA VAL A 25 1.73 -5.99 7.90
C VAL A 25 2.02 -5.92 9.40
N THR A 26 1.01 -5.69 10.22
CA THR A 26 1.17 -5.67 11.68
C THR A 26 1.66 -7.03 12.17
N GLN A 27 1.05 -8.12 11.71
CA GLN A 27 1.43 -9.48 12.09
C GLN A 27 2.84 -9.85 11.58
N LEU A 28 3.19 -9.46 10.35
CA LEU A 28 4.53 -9.69 9.80
C LEU A 28 5.63 -9.07 10.67
N LEU A 29 5.39 -7.87 11.21
CA LEU A 29 6.33 -7.21 12.12
C LEU A 29 6.43 -7.89 13.48
N VAL A 30 5.36 -8.54 13.94
CA VAL A 30 5.39 -9.42 15.12
C VAL A 30 6.26 -10.64 14.80
N ASP A 31 5.98 -11.33 13.71
CA ASP A 31 6.59 -12.62 13.40
C ASP A 31 8.09 -12.51 13.10
N VAL A 32 8.50 -11.51 12.33
CA VAL A 32 9.89 -11.37 11.86
C VAL A 32 10.76 -10.59 12.85
N LEU A 33 10.21 -9.56 13.47
CA LEU A 33 10.98 -8.58 14.26
C LEU A 33 10.58 -8.54 15.73
N ASN A 34 9.66 -9.41 16.17
CA ASN A 34 9.13 -9.48 17.54
C ASN A 34 8.68 -8.10 18.08
N LYS A 35 7.99 -7.32 17.23
CA LYS A 35 7.50 -5.99 17.61
C LYS A 35 6.15 -6.07 18.32
N ASN A 36 5.89 -5.12 19.21
CA ASN A 36 4.60 -4.99 19.88
C ASN A 36 3.54 -4.43 18.92
N PRO A 37 2.49 -5.19 18.57
CA PRO A 37 1.48 -4.78 17.60
C PRO A 37 0.65 -3.57 18.08
N LYS A 38 0.53 -3.37 19.40
CA LYS A 38 -0.21 -2.23 19.98
C LYS A 38 0.44 -0.87 19.71
N THR A 39 1.69 -0.88 19.25
CA THR A 39 2.47 0.33 18.93
C THR A 39 2.88 0.38 17.46
N THR A 40 2.31 -0.49 16.63
CA THR A 40 2.57 -0.51 15.20
C THR A 40 1.59 0.42 14.50
N VAL A 41 2.11 1.30 13.66
CA VAL A 41 1.31 2.21 12.84
C VAL A 41 1.46 1.82 11.38
N VAL A 42 0.34 1.58 10.71
CA VAL A 42 0.27 1.32 9.26
C VAL A 42 -0.60 2.40 8.62
N VAL A 43 -0.07 3.07 7.60
CA VAL A 43 -0.78 4.09 6.82
C VAL A 43 -0.82 3.64 5.36
N ILE A 44 -2.02 3.66 4.77
CA ILE A 44 -2.22 3.37 3.35
C ILE A 44 -2.53 4.67 2.63
N ASP A 45 -1.70 5.02 1.65
CA ASP A 45 -1.97 6.11 0.72
C ASP A 45 -2.37 5.54 -0.64
N GLU A 46 -3.53 5.95 -1.11
CA GLU A 46 -3.97 5.71 -2.48
C GLU A 46 -3.58 6.90 -3.34
N VAL A 47 -2.86 6.63 -4.43
CA VAL A 47 -2.30 7.63 -5.32
C VAL A 47 -2.92 7.47 -6.69
N ASP A 48 -3.45 8.56 -7.26
CA ASP A 48 -4.00 8.52 -8.61
C ASP A 48 -2.94 8.10 -9.63
N THR A 49 -3.37 7.38 -10.66
CA THR A 49 -2.48 6.77 -11.65
C THR A 49 -1.74 7.79 -12.52
N ASP A 50 -2.24 9.02 -12.62
CA ASP A 50 -1.54 10.16 -13.25
C ASP A 50 -0.33 10.63 -12.43
N ASN A 51 -0.36 10.39 -11.12
CA ASN A 51 0.69 10.75 -10.17
C ASN A 51 1.63 9.56 -9.86
N TRP A 52 1.45 8.42 -10.53
CA TRP A 52 2.27 7.23 -10.37
C TRP A 52 3.05 6.96 -11.65
N GLY A 53 4.36 7.19 -11.65
CA GLY A 53 5.21 7.07 -12.85
C GLY A 53 6.06 5.81 -12.86
N ILE A 54 6.18 5.17 -14.03
CA ILE A 54 7.13 4.08 -14.28
C ILE A 54 7.92 4.42 -15.54
N GLY A 55 9.26 4.45 -15.45
CA GLY A 55 10.11 4.79 -16.58
C GLY A 55 9.89 6.22 -17.13
N GLY A 56 9.37 7.14 -16.32
CA GLY A 56 9.05 8.51 -16.73
C GLY A 56 7.67 8.69 -17.36
N VAL A 57 6.84 7.64 -17.43
CA VAL A 57 5.49 7.69 -18.01
C VAL A 57 4.44 7.44 -16.91
N PRO A 58 3.37 8.25 -16.81
CA PRO A 58 2.26 8.00 -15.89
C PRO A 58 1.60 6.64 -16.15
N VAL A 59 1.21 5.94 -15.09
CA VAL A 59 0.56 4.62 -15.20
C VAL A 59 -0.75 4.69 -15.98
N THR A 60 -1.48 5.80 -15.91
CA THR A 60 -2.66 6.05 -16.74
C THR A 60 -2.36 5.90 -18.23
N GLU A 61 -1.21 6.40 -18.69
CA GLU A 61 -0.81 6.32 -20.10
C GLU A 61 -0.34 4.91 -20.45
N LEU A 62 0.46 4.28 -19.59
CA LEU A 62 0.97 2.92 -19.80
C LEU A 62 -0.16 1.89 -19.99
N ARG A 63 -1.27 2.06 -19.27
CA ARG A 63 -2.42 1.14 -19.34
C ARG A 63 -3.27 1.33 -20.59
N LYS A 64 -3.29 2.52 -21.18
CA LYS A 64 -3.97 2.76 -22.46
C LYS A 64 -3.30 2.02 -23.62
N GLY A 65 -1.97 1.83 -23.56
CA GLY A 65 -1.21 1.09 -24.57
C GLY A 65 -1.20 -0.43 -24.40
N SER A 66 -1.82 -0.96 -23.34
CA SER A 66 -1.86 -2.39 -23.03
C SER A 66 -3.22 -3.05 -23.34
N GLN A 67 -4.13 -2.34 -24.04
CA GLN A 67 -5.41 -2.85 -24.53
C GLN A 67 -5.36 -3.16 -26.03
#